data_AF-A0A2E2ASD4-F1
#
_entry.id   AF-A0A2E2ASD4-F1
#
_cell.length_a   1.000
_cell.length_b   1.000
_cell.length_c   1.000
_cell.angle_alpha   90.00
_cell.angle_beta   90.00
_cell.angle_gamma   90.00
#
_symmetry.space_group_name_H-M   'P 1'
#
loop_
_entity.id
_entity.type
_entity.pdbx_description
1 polymer ?
#
loop_
_entity_poly.entity_id
_entity_poly.type
_entity_poly.pdbx_seq_one_letter_code
_entity_poly.pdbx_strand_id
1 'polypeptide(L)'
;MSDSANLQMAIDQITAARRYTKTLLEDIDQNDWFRQPVAGINHVAWQIGHLAMAQYGLVLFRQRGRKLEDTELMSSAFRKKFSRGTTPNQDPDFYPMIEEIHDVFERVYRQSMEELATYPLEQLNDPVEDPYAAYPTKLGCLIFCAHHEMLHAGQVGMLRRLLGSDPIR
;
A
#
# COMPACT_ATOMS: atom_id res chain seq x y z
N MET A 1 20.11 -0.04 17.94
CA MET A 1 20.32 0.75 16.71
C MET A 1 19.93 2.20 17.01
N SER A 2 20.59 3.19 16.41
CA SER A 2 20.18 4.59 16.56
C SER A 2 18.84 4.85 15.86
N ASP A 3 18.13 5.92 16.24
CA ASP A 3 16.87 6.30 15.58
C ASP A 3 17.04 6.55 14.08
N SER A 4 18.16 7.16 13.68
CA SER A 4 18.55 7.29 12.26
C SER A 4 18.69 5.93 11.57
N ALA A 5 19.36 4.96 12.20
CA ALA A 5 19.51 3.62 11.63
C ALA A 5 18.16 2.89 11.55
N ASN A 6 17.29 3.07 12.54
CA ASN A 6 15.94 2.49 12.54
C ASN A 6 15.07 3.07 11.41
N LEU A 7 15.11 4.38 11.20
CA LEU A 7 14.39 5.03 10.11
C LEU A 7 14.93 4.56 8.75
N GLN A 8 16.25 4.52 8.58
CA GLN A 8 16.86 4.04 7.34
C GLN A 8 16.44 2.59 7.04
N MET A 9 16.45 1.72 8.05
CA MET A 9 15.96 0.35 7.90
C MET A 9 14.51 0.29 7.46
N ALA A 10 13.61 1.12 8.01
CA ALA A 10 12.21 1.17 7.59
C ALA A 10 12.07 1.63 6.13
N ILE A 11 12.83 2.67 5.73
CA ILE A 11 12.88 3.18 4.34
C ILE A 11 13.33 2.08 3.36
N ASP A 12 14.39 1.35 3.72
CA ASP A 12 14.95 0.28 2.89
C ASP A 12 13.93 -0.87 2.74
N GLN A 13 13.22 -1.23 3.81
CA GLN A 13 12.18 -2.26 3.77
C GLN A 13 10.96 -1.84 2.94
N ILE A 14 10.49 -0.61 3.08
CA ILE A 14 9.39 -0.07 2.24
C ILE A 14 9.79 -0.11 0.77
N THR A 15 11.03 0.30 0.46
CA THR A 15 11.56 0.29 -0.91
C THR A 15 11.67 -1.12 -1.48
N ALA A 16 12.15 -2.07 -0.67
CA ALA A 16 12.25 -3.47 -1.07
C ALA A 16 10.87 -4.10 -1.31
N ALA A 17 9.92 -3.87 -0.41
CA ALA A 17 8.54 -4.34 -0.53
C ALA A 17 7.90 -3.80 -1.81
N ARG A 18 8.02 -2.48 -2.06
CA ARG A 18 7.51 -1.87 -3.28
C ARG A 18 8.10 -2.49 -4.54
N ARG A 19 9.41 -2.63 -4.59
CA ARG A 19 10.10 -3.24 -5.74
C ARG A 19 9.59 -4.65 -5.98
N TYR A 20 9.46 -5.45 -4.93
CA TYR A 20 8.96 -6.82 -5.03
C TYR A 20 7.51 -6.86 -5.53
N THR A 21 6.61 -6.05 -4.97
CA THR A 21 5.22 -5.94 -5.43
C THR A 21 5.16 -5.59 -6.93
N LYS A 22 5.99 -4.65 -7.40
CA LYS A 22 6.03 -4.28 -8.82
C LYS A 22 6.43 -5.46 -9.72
N THR A 23 7.41 -6.27 -9.32
CA THR A 23 7.76 -7.49 -10.08
C THR A 23 6.62 -8.49 -10.17
N LEU A 24 5.73 -8.53 -9.16
CA LEU A 24 4.55 -9.39 -9.21
C LEU A 24 3.42 -8.82 -10.07
N LEU A 25 3.47 -7.55 -10.46
CA LEU A 25 2.47 -6.94 -11.35
C LEU A 25 2.88 -7.05 -12.82
N GLU A 26 4.17 -7.25 -13.09
CA GLU A 26 4.69 -7.48 -14.44
C GLU A 26 3.97 -8.68 -15.07
N ASP A 27 3.54 -8.54 -16.32
CA ASP A 27 2.91 -9.60 -17.12
C ASP A 27 1.57 -10.15 -16.58
N ILE A 28 0.89 -9.45 -15.66
CA ILE A 28 -0.55 -9.72 -15.41
C ILE A 28 -1.35 -9.05 -16.52
N ASP A 29 -2.16 -9.82 -17.25
CA ASP A 29 -3.11 -9.28 -18.22
C ASP A 29 -4.08 -8.32 -17.51
N GLN A 30 -4.26 -7.12 -18.05
CA GLN A 30 -5.22 -6.13 -17.54
C GLN A 30 -6.64 -6.70 -17.45
N ASN A 31 -7.02 -7.65 -18.31
CA ASN A 31 -8.31 -8.32 -18.27
C ASN A 31 -8.51 -9.15 -16.98
N ASP A 32 -7.44 -9.55 -16.31
CA ASP A 32 -7.50 -10.32 -15.07
C ASP A 32 -7.43 -9.45 -13.81
N TRP A 33 -7.23 -8.13 -13.93
CA TRP A 33 -7.06 -7.24 -12.77
C TRP A 33 -8.28 -7.17 -11.83
N PHE A 34 -9.48 -7.32 -12.40
CA PHE A 34 -10.76 -7.34 -11.68
C PHE A 34 -11.31 -8.75 -11.47
N ARG A 35 -10.63 -9.77 -12.00
CA ARG A 35 -11.08 -11.15 -11.91
C ARG A 35 -10.85 -11.70 -10.51
N GLN A 36 -11.89 -12.35 -9.97
CA GLN A 36 -11.83 -13.08 -8.72
C GLN A 36 -11.74 -14.58 -9.00
N PRO A 37 -10.64 -15.28 -8.65
CA PRO A 37 -10.56 -16.73 -8.78
C PRO A 37 -11.61 -17.47 -7.93
N VAL A 38 -11.98 -16.86 -6.79
CA VAL A 38 -13.06 -17.30 -5.92
C VAL A 38 -13.86 -16.06 -5.53
N ALA A 39 -15.19 -16.13 -5.63
CA ALA A 39 -16.07 -15.00 -5.36
C ALA A 39 -15.84 -14.43 -3.96
N GLY A 40 -15.74 -13.10 -3.87
CA GLY A 40 -15.53 -12.39 -2.61
C GLY A 40 -14.07 -12.28 -2.14
N ILE A 41 -13.11 -12.92 -2.82
CA ILE A 41 -11.68 -12.70 -2.57
C ILE A 41 -11.21 -11.46 -3.32
N ASN A 42 -10.30 -10.69 -2.72
CA ASN A 42 -9.72 -9.50 -3.35
C ASN A 42 -9.06 -9.87 -4.69
N HIS A 43 -9.41 -9.13 -5.75
CA HIS A 43 -8.73 -9.19 -7.04
C HIS A 43 -7.51 -8.25 -7.04
N VAL A 44 -6.65 -8.34 -8.06
CA VAL A 44 -5.37 -7.60 -8.15
C VAL A 44 -5.58 -6.10 -7.98
N ALA A 45 -6.56 -5.52 -8.70
CA ALA A 45 -6.84 -4.09 -8.62
C ALA A 45 -7.21 -3.62 -7.20
N TRP A 46 -7.94 -4.44 -6.44
CA TRP A 46 -8.26 -4.14 -5.05
C TRP A 46 -7.01 -4.15 -4.18
N GLN A 47 -6.12 -5.14 -4.37
CA GLN A 47 -4.86 -5.22 -3.62
C GLN A 47 -4.02 -3.96 -3.81
N ILE A 48 -3.86 -3.51 -5.06
CA ILE A 48 -3.00 -2.36 -5.38
C ILE A 48 -3.62 -1.04 -4.93
N GLY A 49 -4.92 -0.85 -5.16
CA GLY A 49 -5.63 0.31 -4.62
C GLY A 49 -5.61 0.36 -3.09
N HIS A 50 -5.74 -0.80 -2.43
CA HIS A 50 -5.66 -0.90 -0.97
C HIS A 50 -4.26 -0.56 -0.45
N LEU A 51 -3.21 -1.02 -1.12
CA LEU A 51 -1.84 -0.71 -0.75
C LEU A 51 -1.52 0.78 -0.86
N ALA A 52 -2.02 1.47 -1.88
CA ALA A 52 -1.88 2.92 -1.98
C ALA A 52 -2.54 3.63 -0.78
N MET A 53 -3.77 3.24 -0.46
CA MET A 53 -4.52 3.80 0.69
C MET A 53 -3.82 3.51 2.03
N ALA A 54 -3.33 2.28 2.22
CA ALA A 54 -2.66 1.84 3.43
C ALA A 54 -1.33 2.58 3.64
N GLN A 55 -0.52 2.74 2.58
CA GLN A 55 0.73 3.48 2.66
C GLN A 55 0.52 4.96 2.97
N TYR A 56 -0.49 5.59 2.35
CA TYR A 56 -0.90 6.95 2.74
C TYR A 56 -1.21 7.03 4.24
N GLY A 57 -1.98 6.06 4.75
CA GLY A 57 -2.33 5.98 6.17
C GLY A 57 -1.10 5.87 7.09
N LEU A 58 -0.21 4.92 6.79
CA LEU A 58 0.90 4.53 7.67
C LEU A 58 2.10 5.47 7.59
N VAL A 59 2.41 5.97 6.38
CA VAL A 59 3.61 6.79 6.14
C VAL A 59 3.30 8.27 6.20
N LEU A 60 2.12 8.74 5.79
CA LEU A 60 1.80 10.17 5.80
C LEU A 60 0.91 10.53 6.99
N PHE A 61 -0.33 10.01 7.01
CA PHE A 61 -1.34 10.42 7.97
C PHE A 61 -0.92 10.17 9.43
N ARG A 62 -0.34 9.01 9.73
CA ARG A 62 0.11 8.68 11.10
C ARG A 62 1.31 9.52 11.57
N GLN A 63 2.03 10.16 10.66
CA GLN A 63 3.23 10.94 10.97
C GLN A 63 2.90 12.42 11.15
N ARG A 64 2.09 12.98 10.24
CA ARG A 64 1.85 14.43 10.14
C ARG A 64 0.37 14.84 10.21
N GLY A 65 -0.53 13.89 10.44
CA GLY A 65 -1.96 14.10 10.31
C GLY A 65 -2.40 14.27 8.86
N ARG A 66 -3.67 14.65 8.66
CA ARG A 66 -4.24 14.92 7.34
C ARG A 66 -3.86 16.33 6.89
N LYS A 67 -3.40 16.47 5.65
CA LYS A 67 -3.26 17.77 4.98
C LYS A 67 -4.30 17.93 3.87
N LEU A 68 -4.56 19.17 3.45
CA LEU A 68 -5.54 19.44 2.39
C LEU A 68 -5.04 18.93 1.04
N GLU A 69 -3.74 19.10 0.78
CA GLU A 69 -3.06 18.70 -0.47
C GLU A 69 -3.05 17.17 -0.64
N ASP A 70 -3.27 16.40 0.42
CA ASP A 70 -3.40 14.93 0.34
C ASP A 70 -4.55 14.49 -0.61
N THR A 71 -5.52 15.37 -0.86
CA THR A 71 -6.61 15.10 -1.83
C THR A 71 -6.11 15.00 -3.28
N GLU A 72 -4.94 15.55 -3.58
CA GLU A 72 -4.26 15.41 -4.88
C GLU A 72 -3.54 14.06 -5.01
N LEU A 73 -3.22 13.41 -3.88
CA LEU A 73 -2.62 12.07 -3.88
C LEU A 73 -3.65 11.00 -4.18
N MET A 74 -4.83 11.12 -3.57
CA MET A 74 -5.89 10.11 -3.62
C MET A 74 -7.25 10.76 -3.35
N SER A 75 -8.19 10.57 -4.28
CA SER A 75 -9.54 11.10 -4.11
C SER A 75 -10.30 10.40 -2.97
N SER A 76 -11.32 11.08 -2.43
CA SER A 76 -12.19 10.47 -1.41
C SER A 76 -12.97 9.26 -1.96
N ALA A 77 -13.31 9.26 -3.26
CA ALA A 77 -13.98 8.14 -3.91
C ALA A 77 -13.06 6.91 -4.00
N PHE A 78 -11.79 7.12 -4.38
CA PHE A 78 -10.77 6.07 -4.38
C PHE A 78 -10.61 5.46 -2.99
N ARG A 79 -10.39 6.31 -1.96
CA ARG A 79 -10.24 5.86 -0.58
C ARG A 79 -11.42 5.00 -0.12
N LYS A 80 -12.67 5.39 -0.44
CA LYS A 80 -13.87 4.64 -0.05
C LYS A 80 -13.96 3.25 -0.69
N LYS A 81 -13.45 3.06 -1.91
CA LYS A 81 -13.48 1.78 -2.63
C LYS A 81 -12.43 0.79 -2.14
N PHE A 82 -11.29 1.28 -1.68
CA PHE A 82 -10.14 0.46 -1.32
C PHE A 82 -9.81 0.47 0.18
N SER A 83 -10.71 1.01 1.01
CA SER A 83 -10.54 0.99 2.48
C SER A 83 -10.65 -0.42 3.05
N ARG A 84 -9.98 -0.66 4.18
CA ARG A 84 -10.11 -1.91 4.95
C ARG A 84 -11.59 -2.17 5.26
N GLY A 85 -12.02 -3.42 5.08
CA GLY A 85 -13.39 -3.86 5.36
C GLY A 85 -14.38 -3.61 4.22
N THR A 86 -13.93 -3.08 3.08
CA THR A 86 -14.74 -3.06 1.86
C THR A 86 -14.80 -4.46 1.24
N THR A 87 -15.92 -4.76 0.58
CA THR A 87 -16.09 -6.00 -0.17
C THR A 87 -15.64 -5.78 -1.61
N PRO A 88 -14.74 -6.62 -2.17
CA PRO A 88 -14.32 -6.50 -3.57
C PRO A 88 -15.46 -6.82 -4.54
N ASN A 89 -15.61 -6.01 -5.59
CA ASN A 89 -16.58 -6.18 -6.66
C ASN A 89 -15.90 -6.79 -7.90
N GLN A 90 -16.62 -7.57 -8.71
CA GLN A 90 -16.10 -8.12 -9.97
C GLN A 90 -16.35 -7.19 -11.15
N ASP A 91 -17.26 -6.22 -11.01
CA ASP A 91 -17.59 -5.25 -12.04
C ASP A 91 -16.45 -4.21 -12.20
N PRO A 92 -15.74 -4.18 -13.35
CA PRO A 92 -14.70 -3.19 -13.60
C PRO A 92 -15.20 -1.75 -13.53
N ASP A 93 -16.46 -1.49 -13.91
CA ASP A 93 -17.06 -0.14 -13.89
C ASP A 93 -17.30 0.36 -12.45
N PHE A 94 -17.27 -0.54 -11.48
CA PHE A 94 -17.28 -0.16 -10.08
C PHE A 94 -15.97 0.52 -9.65
N TYR A 95 -14.86 0.28 -10.33
CA TYR A 95 -13.53 0.79 -9.95
C TYR A 95 -13.07 1.91 -10.89
N PRO A 96 -12.12 2.77 -10.46
CA PRO A 96 -11.37 3.57 -11.41
C PRO A 96 -10.60 2.66 -12.38
N MET A 97 -10.23 3.23 -13.53
CA MET A 97 -9.39 2.54 -14.52
C MET A 97 -8.08 2.05 -13.91
N ILE A 98 -7.54 0.96 -14.45
CA ILE A 98 -6.29 0.34 -13.97
C ILE A 98 -5.14 1.36 -13.93
N GLU A 99 -5.08 2.24 -14.93
CA GLU A 99 -4.10 3.32 -15.03
C GLU A 99 -4.18 4.27 -13.82
N GLU A 100 -5.39 4.69 -13.42
CA GLU A 100 -5.58 5.56 -12.25
C GLU A 100 -5.20 4.82 -10.94
N ILE A 101 -5.46 3.51 -10.84
CA ILE A 101 -5.03 2.71 -9.69
C ILE A 101 -3.51 2.69 -9.58
N HIS A 102 -2.82 2.46 -10.68
CA HIS A 102 -1.37 2.53 -10.75
C HIS A 102 -0.82 3.92 -10.44
N ASP A 103 -1.41 4.96 -11.01
CA ASP A 103 -0.97 6.34 -10.81
C ASP A 103 -1.09 6.75 -9.35
N VAL A 104 -2.18 6.40 -8.66
CA VAL A 104 -2.33 6.65 -7.21
C VAL A 104 -1.31 5.82 -6.41
N PHE A 105 -1.09 4.56 -6.79
CA PHE A 105 -0.09 3.68 -6.14
C PHE A 105 1.34 4.23 -6.20
N GLU A 106 1.75 4.77 -7.35
CA GLU A 106 3.06 5.40 -7.53
C GLU A 106 3.14 6.80 -6.91
N ARG A 107 2.08 7.61 -7.04
CA ARG A 107 2.04 8.99 -6.50
C ARG A 107 2.13 9.01 -4.99
N VAL A 108 1.37 8.16 -4.30
CA VAL A 108 1.44 8.03 -2.84
C VAL A 108 2.83 7.56 -2.41
N TYR A 109 3.44 6.63 -3.14
CA TYR A 109 4.79 6.16 -2.84
C TYR A 109 5.83 7.26 -2.99
N ARG A 110 5.83 7.99 -4.11
CA ARG A 110 6.75 9.10 -4.33
C ARG A 110 6.65 10.13 -3.19
N GLN A 111 5.43 10.55 -2.86
CA GLN A 111 5.20 11.48 -1.75
C GLN A 111 5.68 10.92 -0.40
N SER A 112 5.48 9.62 -0.16
CA SER A 112 5.95 8.94 1.05
C SER A 112 7.47 8.99 1.16
N MET A 113 8.19 8.71 0.07
CA MET A 113 9.65 8.71 0.05
C MET A 113 10.23 10.12 0.24
N GLU A 114 9.58 11.14 -0.34
CA GLU A 114 9.95 12.55 -0.13
C GLU A 114 9.81 12.94 1.34
N GLU A 115 8.73 12.55 2.01
CA GLU A 115 8.47 12.92 3.40
C GLU A 115 9.32 12.12 4.40
N LEU A 116 9.56 10.83 4.13
CA LEU A 116 10.40 9.96 4.98
C LEU A 116 11.80 10.53 5.21
N ALA A 117 12.37 11.21 4.22
CA ALA A 117 13.67 11.87 4.32
C ALA A 117 13.68 13.08 5.27
N THR A 118 12.51 13.57 5.66
CA THR A 118 12.34 14.81 6.45
C THR A 118 11.85 14.57 7.87
N TYR A 119 11.47 13.33 8.23
CA TYR A 119 10.87 13.07 9.53
C TYR A 119 11.86 13.26 10.69
N PRO A 120 11.47 14.02 11.74
CA PRO A 120 12.33 14.27 12.88
C PRO A 120 12.57 12.98 13.66
N LEU A 121 13.85 12.65 13.87
CA LEU A 121 14.27 11.40 14.50
C LEU A 121 13.74 11.28 15.94
N GLU A 122 13.69 12.39 16.66
CA GLU A 122 13.21 12.47 18.04
C GLU A 122 11.71 12.13 18.18
N GLN A 123 10.93 12.19 17.11
CA GLN A 123 9.50 11.87 17.11
C GLN A 123 9.20 10.42 16.73
N LEU A 124 10.20 9.64 16.29
CA LEU A 124 9.96 8.28 15.79
C LEU A 124 9.31 7.35 16.83
N ASN A 125 9.56 7.60 18.11
CA ASN A 125 8.99 6.84 19.21
C ASN A 125 7.72 7.46 19.79
N ASP A 126 7.22 8.57 19.22
CA ASP A 126 5.95 9.15 19.62
C ASP A 126 4.82 8.11 19.46
N PRO A 127 3.89 8.05 20.43
CA PRO A 127 2.76 7.16 20.34
C PRO A 127 1.79 7.57 19.22
N VAL A 128 1.13 6.59 18.61
CA VAL A 128 0.01 6.82 17.68
C VAL A 128 -1.32 6.42 18.30
N GLU A 129 -2.39 7.13 17.94
CA GLU A 129 -3.74 6.86 18.45
C GLU A 129 -4.30 5.52 17.94
N ASP A 130 -5.06 4.84 18.81
CA ASP A 130 -5.79 3.63 18.43
C ASP A 130 -6.84 3.89 17.32
N PRO A 131 -7.09 2.90 16.44
CA PRO A 131 -6.43 1.59 16.39
C PRO A 131 -5.10 1.64 15.62
N TYR A 132 -4.03 1.05 16.17
CA TYR A 132 -2.78 0.81 15.45
C TYR A 132 -2.58 -0.68 15.13
N ALA A 133 -1.63 -0.98 14.26
CA ALA A 133 -1.22 -2.34 13.91
C ALA A 133 0.25 -2.55 14.27
N ALA A 134 0.56 -3.74 14.77
CA ALA A 134 1.88 -4.19 15.22
C ALA A 134 2.48 -3.39 16.40
N TYR A 135 2.79 -2.10 16.21
CA TYR A 135 3.54 -1.29 17.18
C TYR A 135 2.91 0.10 17.36
N PRO A 136 2.70 0.58 18.60
CA PRO A 136 2.00 1.83 18.91
C PRO A 136 2.81 3.10 18.66
N THR A 137 3.77 3.12 17.74
CA THR A 137 4.62 4.30 17.51
C THR A 137 4.63 4.75 16.04
N LYS A 138 5.08 5.99 15.81
CA LYS A 138 5.33 6.52 14.48
C LYS A 138 6.27 5.62 13.66
N LEU A 139 7.41 5.21 14.21
CA LEU A 139 8.33 4.24 13.59
C LEU A 139 7.67 2.88 13.37
N GLY A 140 6.86 2.45 14.33
CA GLY A 140 6.07 1.24 14.25
C GLY A 140 5.18 1.18 13.00
N CYS A 141 4.54 2.30 12.67
CA CYS A 141 3.72 2.44 11.45
C CYS A 141 4.56 2.30 10.18
N LEU A 142 5.78 2.86 10.15
CA LEU A 142 6.68 2.77 9.00
C LEU A 142 7.16 1.33 8.75
N ILE A 143 7.58 0.63 9.82
CA ILE A 143 7.95 -0.78 9.75
C ILE A 143 6.77 -1.63 9.28
N PHE A 144 5.58 -1.39 9.86
CA PHE A 144 4.38 -2.12 9.47
C PHE A 144 3.97 -1.83 8.02
N CYS A 145 4.27 -0.66 7.45
CA CYS A 145 4.00 -0.38 6.04
C CYS A 145 4.67 -1.39 5.12
N ALA A 146 5.95 -1.70 5.36
CA ALA A 146 6.68 -2.69 4.56
C ALA A 146 6.10 -4.10 4.76
N HIS A 147 5.81 -4.49 6.01
CA HIS A 147 5.20 -5.79 6.30
C HIS A 147 3.82 -5.93 5.64
N HIS A 148 2.99 -4.90 5.72
CA HIS A 148 1.66 -4.86 5.14
C HIS A 148 1.73 -5.01 3.62
N GLU A 149 2.64 -4.28 2.96
CA GLU A 149 2.86 -4.44 1.52
C GLU A 149 3.31 -5.86 1.17
N MET A 150 4.25 -6.46 1.91
CA MET A 150 4.69 -7.83 1.68
C MET A 150 3.58 -8.88 1.89
N LEU A 151 2.68 -8.66 2.86
CA LEU A 151 1.51 -9.54 3.06
C LEU A 151 0.59 -9.54 1.84
N HIS A 152 0.28 -8.36 1.31
CA HIS A 152 -0.52 -8.24 0.10
C HIS A 152 0.22 -8.68 -1.16
N ALA A 153 1.55 -8.49 -1.24
CA ALA A 153 2.38 -9.03 -2.31
C ALA A 153 2.28 -10.56 -2.36
N GLY A 154 2.30 -11.24 -1.21
CA GLY A 154 2.04 -12.69 -1.15
C GLY A 154 0.67 -13.08 -1.71
N GLN A 155 -0.37 -12.28 -1.43
CA GLN A 155 -1.70 -12.49 -2.00
C GLN A 155 -1.73 -12.27 -3.52
N VAL A 156 -1.06 -11.22 -4.03
CA VAL A 156 -0.90 -10.98 -5.47
C VAL A 156 -0.19 -12.16 -6.14
N GLY A 157 0.90 -12.67 -5.54
CA GLY A 157 1.61 -13.85 -6.05
C GLY A 157 0.71 -15.10 -6.14
N MET A 158 -0.18 -15.31 -5.17
CA MET A 158 -1.18 -16.39 -5.24
C MET A 158 -2.22 -16.13 -6.34
N LEU A 159 -2.72 -14.89 -6.47
CA LEU A 159 -3.68 -14.52 -7.52
C LEU A 159 -3.11 -14.78 -8.91
N ARG A 160 -1.86 -14.38 -9.18
CA ARG A 160 -1.16 -14.67 -10.45
C ARG A 160 -1.27 -16.15 -10.84
N ARG A 161 -0.92 -17.04 -9.90
CA ARG A 161 -0.93 -18.49 -10.13
C ARG A 161 -2.33 -19.02 -10.38
N LEU A 162 -3.33 -18.51 -9.66
CA LEU A 162 -4.73 -18.88 -9.85
C LEU A 162 -5.31 -18.36 -11.18
N LEU A 163 -4.76 -17.27 -11.71
CA LEU A 163 -5.11 -16.69 -13.01
C LEU A 163 -4.33 -17.33 -14.18
N GLY A 164 -3.41 -18.25 -13.90
CA GLY A 164 -2.69 -19.03 -14.91
C GLY A 164 -1.30 -18.51 -15.27
N SER A 165 -0.81 -17.46 -14.60
CA SER A 165 0.58 -17.00 -14.77
C SER A 165 1.58 -17.96 -14.11
N ASP A 166 2.78 -18.04 -14.67
CA ASP A 166 3.88 -18.78 -14.06
C ASP A 166 4.30 -18.18 -12.71
N PRO A 167 4.83 -19.00 -11.79
CA PRO A 167 5.43 -18.52 -10.56
C PRO A 167 6.60 -17.57 -10.84
N ILE A 168 6.63 -16.43 -10.16
CA ILE A 168 7.80 -15.55 -10.13
C ILE A 168 8.62 -15.90 -8.89
N ARG A 169 9.71 -16.65 -9.12
CA ARG A 169 10.67 -17.19 -8.12
C ARG A 169 10.14 -18.30 -7.21
#